data_AF-A0A7V9JD96-F1
#
_entry.id   AF-A0A7V9JD96-F1
#
_cell.length_a   1.000
_cell.length_b   1.000
_cell.length_c   1.000
_cell.angle_alpha   90.00
_cell.angle_beta   90.00
_cell.angle_gamma   90.00
#
_symmetry.space_group_name_H-M   'P 1'
#
loop_
_entity.id
_entity.type
_entity.pdbx_description
1 polymer ?
#
loop_
_entity_poly.entity_id
_entity_poly.type
_entity_poly.pdbx_seq_one_letter_code
_entity_poly.pdbx_strand_id
1 'polypeptide(L)' 'MSEQPENDEDEKTRTNIALGLSLGVAFGISVGVVIGILTDNFGLWLPMGMTAGISVGLLIAVLGNKRSKE' A
#
# COMPACT_ATOMS: atom_id res chain seq x y z
N MET A 1 26.88 26.54 -5.77
CA MET A 1 26.13 25.72 -4.81
C MET A 1 24.67 26.03 -5.08
N SER A 2 24.03 25.31 -5.99
CA SER A 2 22.65 25.57 -6.39
C SER A 2 21.75 24.78 -5.45
N GLU A 3 21.19 25.44 -4.45
CA GLU A 3 20.02 24.92 -3.74
C GLU A 3 18.90 24.72 -4.77
N GLN A 4 18.45 23.46 -4.92
CA GLN A 4 17.29 23.10 -5.71
C GLN A 4 16.08 22.92 -4.78
N PRO A 5 15.10 23.83 -4.81
CA PRO A 5 13.84 23.68 -4.07
C PRO A 5 12.79 22.96 -4.93
N GLU A 6 13.14 21.79 -5.46
CA GLU A 6 12.27 20.94 -6.31
C GLU A 6 12.16 19.53 -5.69
N ASN A 7 11.88 19.42 -4.38
CA ASN A 7 11.83 18.11 -3.73
C ASN A 7 10.64 17.91 -2.78
N ASP A 8 9.88 18.95 -2.44
CA ASP A 8 8.79 18.83 -1.46
C ASP A 8 7.54 18.11 -2.02
N GLU A 9 7.21 18.29 -3.30
CA GLU A 9 6.01 17.66 -3.89
C GLU A 9 6.20 16.16 -4.22
N ASP A 10 7.40 15.81 -4.69
CA ASP A 10 7.79 14.43 -4.99
C ASP A 10 7.94 13.60 -3.71
N GLU A 11 8.50 14.18 -2.65
CA GLU A 11 8.64 13.50 -1.36
C GLU A 11 7.28 13.21 -0.71
N LYS A 12 6.36 14.18 -0.74
CA LYS A 12 5.01 13.99 -0.21
C LYS A 12 4.24 12.90 -0.97
N THR A 13 4.37 12.90 -2.29
CA THR A 13 3.75 11.87 -3.16
C THR A 13 4.32 10.48 -2.86
N ARG A 14 5.65 10.36 -2.75
CA ARG A 14 6.32 9.11 -2.37
C ARG A 14 5.90 8.62 -0.99
N THR A 15 5.78 9.52 -0.03
CA THR A 15 5.36 9.20 1.33
C THR A 15 3.92 8.69 1.36
N ASN A 16 3.00 9.33 0.63
CA ASN A 16 1.61 8.87 0.52
C ASN A 16 1.52 7.48 -0.13
N ILE A 17 2.32 7.23 -1.17
CA ILE A 17 2.39 5.92 -1.82
C ILE A 17 2.98 4.88 -0.86
N ALA A 18 4.08 5.20 -0.18
CA ALA A 18 4.72 4.31 0.79
C ALA A 18 3.80 3.99 1.98
N LEU A 19 3.03 4.98 2.46
CA LEU A 19 2.02 4.81 3.50
C LEU A 19 0.88 3.92 3.02
N GLY A 20 0.30 4.18 1.84
CA GLY A 20 -0.78 3.36 1.29
C GLY A 20 -0.33 1.93 1.01
N LEU A 21 0.90 1.74 0.52
CA LEU A 21 1.48 0.41 0.31
C LEU A 21 1.72 -0.31 1.64
N SER A 22 2.32 0.35 2.63
CA SER A 22 2.57 -0.24 3.95
C SER A 22 1.27 -0.65 4.63
N LEU A 23 0.25 0.22 4.57
CA LEU A 23 -1.06 -0.06 5.16
C LEU A 23 -1.77 -1.20 4.42
N GLY A 24 -1.75 -1.18 3.09
CA GLY A 24 -2.36 -2.23 2.27
C GLY A 24 -1.69 -3.60 2.44
N VAL A 25 -0.35 -3.63 2.51
CA VAL A 25 0.42 -4.85 2.75
C VAL A 25 0.16 -5.39 4.17
N ALA A 26 0.24 -4.54 5.19
CA ALA A 26 -0.02 -4.96 6.57
C ALA A 26 -1.43 -5.53 6.73
N PHE A 27 -2.44 -4.87 6.15
CA PHE A 27 -3.82 -5.31 6.20
C PHE A 27 -4.05 -6.58 5.37
N GLY A 28 -3.51 -6.64 4.15
CA GLY A 28 -3.63 -7.80 3.25
C GLY A 28 -2.96 -9.06 3.80
N ILE A 29 -1.79 -8.92 4.42
CA ILE A 29 -1.13 -10.04 5.11
C ILE A 29 -1.94 -10.46 6.33
N SER A 30 -2.37 -9.52 7.18
CA SER A 30 -3.16 -9.84 8.37
C SER A 30 -4.45 -10.61 8.02
N VAL A 31 -5.22 -10.11 7.05
CA VAL A 31 -6.45 -10.77 6.59
C VAL A 31 -6.14 -12.09 5.87
N GLY A 32 -5.15 -12.12 4.98
CA GLY A 32 -4.75 -13.32 4.25
C GLY A 32 -4.26 -14.45 5.16
N VAL A 33 -3.55 -14.11 6.25
CA VAL A 33 -3.12 -15.06 7.27
C VAL A 33 -4.32 -15.60 8.04
N VAL A 34 -5.23 -14.74 8.51
CA VAL A 34 -6.43 -15.19 9.24
C VAL A 34 -7.26 -16.14 8.37
N ILE A 35 -7.54 -15.78 7.13
CA ILE A 35 -8.32 -16.64 6.22
C ILE A 35 -7.54 -17.93 5.86
N GLY A 36 -6.22 -17.83 5.70
CA GLY A 36 -5.33 -18.96 5.44
C GLY A 36 -5.32 -19.99 6.58
N ILE A 37 -5.32 -19.52 7.83
CA ILE A 37 -5.46 -20.37 9.04
C ILE A 37 -6.82 -21.08 9.00
N LEU A 38 -7.91 -20.33 8.78
CA LEU A 38 -9.27 -20.87 8.79
C LEU A 38 -9.52 -21.90 7.69
N THR A 39 -8.78 -21.84 6.60
CA THR A 39 -8.97 -22.71 5.43
C THR A 39 -7.99 -23.89 5.42
N ASP A 40 -7.07 -24.01 6.40
CA ASP A 40 -5.97 -25.00 6.41
C ASP A 40 -5.10 -24.99 5.13
N ASN A 41 -5.11 -23.87 4.38
CA ASN A 41 -4.49 -23.72 3.07
C ASN A 41 -3.69 -22.41 2.96
N PHE A 42 -2.75 -22.24 3.89
CA PHE A 42 -1.88 -21.05 3.95
C PHE A 42 -1.10 -20.78 2.66
N GLY A 43 -0.66 -21.82 1.96
CA GLY A 43 0.17 -21.69 0.77
C GLY A 43 -0.50 -20.93 -0.38
N LEU A 44 -1.83 -20.98 -0.47
CA LEU A 44 -2.60 -20.27 -1.49
C LEU A 44 -3.10 -18.91 -0.99
N TRP A 45 -3.49 -18.80 0.28
CA TRP A 45 -4.10 -17.58 0.82
C TRP A 45 -3.10 -16.47 1.17
N LEU A 46 -1.85 -16.80 1.52
CA LEU A 46 -0.78 -15.81 1.73
C LEU A 46 -0.50 -14.95 0.49
N PRO A 47 -0.16 -15.53 -0.69
CA PRO A 47 0.11 -14.73 -1.88
C PRO A 47 -1.13 -14.00 -2.39
N MET A 48 -2.33 -14.58 -2.19
CA MET A 48 -3.59 -13.94 -2.55
C MET A 48 -3.85 -12.69 -1.67
N GLY A 49 -3.72 -12.82 -0.36
CA GLY A 49 -3.85 -11.71 0.59
C GLY A 49 -2.80 -10.62 0.37
N MET A 50 -1.56 -10.99 0.05
CA MET A 50 -0.50 -10.03 -0.26
C MET A 50 -0.79 -9.26 -1.56
N THR A 51 -1.20 -9.95 -2.63
CA THR A 51 -1.53 -9.30 -3.91
C THR A 51 -2.76 -8.41 -3.79
N ALA A 52 -3.79 -8.85 -3.06
CA ALA A 52 -4.98 -8.06 -2.78
C ALA A 52 -4.64 -6.83 -1.93
N GLY A 53 -3.84 -6.99 -0.88
CA GLY A 53 -3.37 -5.90 -0.02
C GLY A 53 -2.56 -4.85 -0.77
N ILE A 54 -1.62 -5.26 -1.61
CA ILE A 54 -0.84 -4.35 -2.47
C ILE A 54 -1.75 -3.62 -3.44
N SER A 55 -2.66 -4.34 -4.11
CA SER A 55 -3.59 -3.75 -5.09
C SER A 55 -4.49 -2.70 -4.45
N VAL A 56 -5.07 -3.00 -3.29
CA VAL A 56 -5.92 -2.06 -2.53
C VAL A 56 -5.11 -0.90 -1.97
N GLY A 57 -3.95 -1.17 -1.37
CA GLY A 57 -3.07 -0.13 -0.82
C GLY A 57 -2.57 0.85 -1.89
N LEU A 58 -2.22 0.35 -3.07
CA LEU A 58 -1.83 1.17 -4.21
C LEU A 58 -3.02 1.97 -4.75
N LEU A 59 -4.21 1.35 -4.84
CA LEU A 59 -5.42 2.04 -5.28
C LEU A 59 -5.78 3.20 -4.34
N ILE A 60 -5.71 2.97 -3.02
CA ILE A 60 -5.93 4.00 -1.99
C ILE A 60 -4.85 5.08 -2.05
N ALA A 61 -3.58 4.70 -2.22
CA ALA A 61 -2.50 5.67 -2.40
C ALA A 61 -2.73 6.59 -3.60
N VAL A 62 -3.10 6.03 -4.75
CA VAL A 62 -3.32 6.80 -5.99
C VAL A 62 -4.59 7.66 -5.90
N LEU A 63 -5.69 7.12 -5.37
CA LEU A 63 -6.94 7.86 -5.15
C LEU A 63 -6.79 8.97 -4.10
N GLY A 64 -6.11 8.67 -2.99
CA GLY A 64 -5.82 9.63 -1.93
C GLY A 64 -4.93 10.77 -2.41
N ASN A 65 -3.97 10.48 -3.31
CA ASN A 65 -3.12 11.51 -3.89
C ASN A 65 -3.91 12.46 -4.80
N LYS A 66 -4.95 11.99 -5.51
CA LYS A 66 -5.84 12.84 -6.31
C LYS A 66 -6.67 13.80 -5.44
N ARG A 67 -7.09 13.38 -4.25
CA ARG A 67 -7.82 14.23 -3.29
C ARG A 67 -6.97 15.29 -2.61
N SER A 68 -5.64 15.21 -2.68
CA SER A 68 -4.74 16.24 -2.13
C SER A 68 -4.38 17.35 -3.14
N LYS A 69 -4.84 17.26 -4.39
CA LYS A 69 -4.61 18.28 -5.43
C LYS A 69 -5.86 19.12 -5.76
N GLU A 70 -6.98 18.93 -5.05
CA GLU A 70 -8.19 19.75 -5.14
C GLU A 70 -8.37 20.61 -3.88
#